data_AF-M1D5Z2-F1
#
_entry.id   AF-M1D5Z2-F1
#
_cell.length_a   1.000
_cell.length_b   1.000
_cell.length_c   1.000
_cell.angle_alpha   90.00
_cell.angle_beta   90.00
_cell.angle_gamma   90.00
#
_symmetry.space_group_name_H-M   'P 1'
#
loop_
_entity.id
_entity.type
_entity.pdbx_description
1 polymer ?
#
loop_
_entity_poly.entity_id
_entity_poly.type
_entity_poly.pdbx_seq_one_letter_code
_entity_poly.pdbx_strand_id
1 'polypeptide(L)'
;MQRCCSSAGRSAIGKRWFSSSNNDKIVASVLFERLPVVVPKINPTVYAFQEFSFRWRQQYRREYPESFLKKSDTRGKGDYQIDYKPAPRISEADKTNDQRSLHRALDRRLYLLVHGATQGSGKPVWHFPEKVYESEENLRKCAESALESFIGDLSHTYFVGNAPMGHMVMQSTEDKKIPSIKRFFFKSQVIAANKFDIRKCDDFVWVTKDELLEYFPEQAEFLNKMIIS
;
A
#
# COMPACT_ATOMS: atom_id res chain seq x y z
N MET A 1 -27.25 4.76 61.76
CA MET A 1 -26.79 3.66 60.91
C MET A 1 -26.18 4.26 59.64
N GLN A 2 -24.86 4.46 59.64
CA GLN A 2 -24.09 4.89 58.47
C GLN A 2 -23.96 3.71 57.49
N ARG A 3 -24.20 3.96 56.20
CA ARG A 3 -23.68 3.12 55.12
C ARG A 3 -22.92 4.02 54.16
N CYS A 4 -21.60 4.00 54.31
CA CYS A 4 -20.64 4.46 53.34
C CYS A 4 -20.54 3.41 52.23
N CYS A 5 -20.78 3.79 50.98
CA CYS A 5 -20.40 2.99 49.82
C CYS A 5 -19.52 3.86 48.92
N SER A 6 -18.22 3.83 49.18
CA SER A 6 -17.17 4.28 48.29
C SER A 6 -16.43 3.04 47.78
N SER A 7 -16.58 2.72 46.49
CA SER A 7 -15.62 1.87 45.80
C SER A 7 -15.30 2.46 44.44
N ALA A 8 -14.15 3.15 44.39
CA ALA A 8 -13.51 3.57 43.17
C ALA A 8 -12.81 2.36 42.55
N GLY A 9 -13.43 1.74 41.56
CA GLY A 9 -12.79 0.73 40.71
C GLY A 9 -12.05 1.40 39.57
N ARG A 10 -10.82 1.88 39.80
CA ARG A 10 -9.89 2.17 38.69
C ARG A 10 -9.44 0.84 38.12
N SER A 11 -9.97 0.46 36.95
CA SER A 11 -9.46 -0.64 36.15
C SER A 11 -8.05 -0.29 35.68
N ALA A 12 -7.04 -0.73 36.43
CA ALA A 12 -5.67 -0.75 35.95
C ALA A 12 -5.59 -1.87 34.90
N ILE A 13 -5.62 -1.48 33.62
CA ILE A 13 -5.26 -2.37 32.52
C ILE A 13 -3.79 -2.76 32.76
N GLY A 14 -3.60 -3.92 33.38
CA GLY A 14 -2.28 -4.46 33.64
C GLY A 14 -1.52 -4.62 32.33
N LYS A 15 -0.31 -4.07 32.28
CA LYS A 15 0.65 -4.34 31.19
C LYS A 15 0.80 -5.86 31.08
N ARG A 16 0.29 -6.45 29.99
CA ARG A 16 0.49 -7.86 29.66
C ARG A 16 1.97 -8.06 29.36
N TRP A 17 2.74 -8.40 30.38
CA TRP A 17 4.14 -8.74 30.24
C TRP A 17 4.24 -10.19 29.82
N PHE A 18 4.31 -10.46 28.52
CA PHE A 18 4.78 -11.76 28.04
C PHE A 18 6.30 -11.75 28.13
N SER A 19 6.85 -12.40 29.17
CA SER A 19 8.28 -12.63 29.28
C SER A 19 8.70 -13.66 28.24
N SER A 20 9.40 -13.22 27.20
CA SER A 20 10.36 -14.09 26.51
C SER A 20 11.75 -13.56 26.83
N SER A 21 12.60 -14.42 27.37
CA SER A 21 13.98 -14.18 27.76
C SER A 21 14.94 -13.94 26.58
N ASN A 22 14.42 -13.54 25.42
CA ASN A 22 15.22 -13.16 24.26
C ASN A 22 15.21 -11.64 24.13
N ASN A 23 16.39 -11.05 23.93
CA ASN A 23 16.58 -9.62 23.70
C ASN A 23 16.09 -9.17 22.30
N ASP A 24 15.11 -9.89 21.73
CA ASP A 24 14.58 -9.67 20.39
C ASP A 24 13.61 -8.49 20.42
N LYS A 25 13.95 -7.40 19.72
CA LYS A 25 13.02 -6.29 19.51
C LYS A 25 12.02 -6.64 18.41
N ILE A 26 10.74 -6.52 18.72
CA ILE A 26 9.66 -6.67 17.76
C ILE A 26 9.39 -5.31 17.11
N VAL A 27 9.33 -5.28 15.77
CA VAL A 27 9.07 -4.06 14.99
C VAL A 27 7.87 -4.32 14.08
N ALA A 28 6.89 -3.42 14.10
CA ALA A 28 5.80 -3.40 13.15
C ALA A 28 6.18 -2.45 12.00
N SER A 29 6.20 -2.98 10.77
CA SER A 29 6.51 -2.23 9.55
C SER A 29 5.31 -2.25 8.62
N VAL A 30 5.03 -1.12 7.97
CA VAL A 30 3.84 -0.94 7.14
C VAL A 30 4.21 -0.79 5.68
N LEU A 31 3.75 -1.74 4.87
CA LEU A 31 3.76 -1.63 3.42
C LEU A 31 2.51 -0.87 2.99
N PHE A 32 2.68 0.44 2.81
CA PHE A 32 1.60 1.33 2.37
C PHE A 32 1.61 1.43 0.85
N GLU A 33 0.56 0.87 0.22
CA GLU A 33 0.45 0.77 -1.24
C GLU A 33 -0.69 1.60 -1.82
N ARG A 34 -0.44 2.18 -2.99
CA ARG A 34 -1.47 2.73 -3.88
C ARG A 34 -1.76 1.69 -4.96
N LEU A 35 -3.02 1.26 -5.07
CA LEU A 35 -3.45 0.28 -6.08
C LEU A 35 -3.44 0.90 -7.49
N PRO A 36 -3.27 0.11 -8.57
CA PRO A 36 -3.37 0.64 -9.92
C PRO A 36 -4.77 1.20 -10.16
N VAL A 37 -4.83 2.42 -10.70
CA VAL A 37 -6.06 3.15 -11.01
C VAL A 37 -6.56 2.79 -12.41
N VAL A 38 -5.64 2.45 -13.32
CA VAL A 38 -5.93 2.07 -14.70
C VAL A 38 -5.45 0.64 -14.94
N VAL A 39 -6.14 -0.08 -15.83
CA VAL A 39 -5.73 -1.43 -16.22
C VAL A 39 -4.35 -1.41 -16.91
N PRO A 40 -3.41 -2.29 -16.51
CA PRO A 40 -2.11 -2.43 -17.16
C PRO A 40 -2.19 -2.66 -18.66
N LYS A 41 -1.16 -2.22 -19.38
CA LYS A 41 -1.06 -2.49 -20.82
C LYS A 41 -0.95 -3.99 -21.07
N ILE A 42 -1.84 -4.49 -21.91
CA ILE A 42 -1.84 -5.89 -22.35
C ILE A 42 -0.66 -6.12 -23.29
N ASN A 43 -0.04 -7.31 -23.21
CA ASN A 43 1.02 -7.71 -24.14
C ASN A 43 0.51 -7.64 -25.60
N PRO A 44 1.29 -7.10 -26.57
CA PRO A 44 0.88 -6.97 -27.96
C PRO A 44 0.37 -8.28 -28.60
N THR A 45 0.95 -9.42 -28.23
CA THR A 45 0.54 -10.73 -28.74
C THR A 45 -0.85 -11.13 -28.24
N VAL A 46 -1.13 -10.87 -26.96
CA VAL A 46 -2.44 -11.13 -26.37
C VAL A 46 -3.49 -10.21 -26.98
N TYR A 47 -3.15 -8.93 -27.19
CA TYR A 47 -4.02 -7.97 -27.87
C TYR A 47 -4.32 -8.41 -29.31
N ALA A 48 -3.30 -8.78 -30.08
CA ALA A 48 -3.48 -9.27 -31.45
C ALA A 48 -4.38 -10.51 -31.52
N PHE A 49 -4.21 -11.45 -30.58
CA PHE A 49 -5.09 -12.62 -30.48
C PHE A 49 -6.53 -12.25 -30.10
N GLN A 50 -6.72 -11.29 -29.19
CA GLN A 50 -8.06 -10.80 -28.82
C GLN A 50 -8.77 -10.15 -30.00
N GLU A 51 -8.08 -9.30 -30.76
CA GLU A 51 -8.58 -8.69 -31.99
C GLU A 51 -8.95 -9.75 -33.05
N PHE A 52 -8.05 -10.72 -33.28
CA PHE A 52 -8.32 -11.85 -34.16
C PHE A 52 -9.56 -12.64 -33.72
N SER A 53 -9.63 -13.03 -32.45
CA SER A 53 -10.74 -13.78 -31.87
C SER A 53 -12.06 -13.00 -31.93
N PHE A 54 -12.00 -11.68 -31.75
CA PHE A 54 -13.16 -10.80 -31.91
C PHE A 54 -13.67 -10.84 -33.34
N ARG A 55 -12.80 -10.61 -34.33
CA ARG A 55 -13.14 -10.64 -35.76
C ARG A 55 -13.65 -12.01 -36.22
N TRP A 56 -12.96 -13.08 -35.81
CA TRP A 56 -13.37 -14.45 -36.10
C TRP A 56 -14.77 -14.72 -35.57
N ARG A 57 -15.06 -14.34 -34.32
CA ARG A 57 -16.41 -14.51 -33.75
C ARG A 57 -17.47 -13.71 -34.50
N GLN A 58 -17.16 -12.52 -35.04
CA GLN A 58 -18.15 -11.76 -35.82
C GLN A 58 -18.61 -12.52 -37.08
N GLN A 59 -17.77 -13.35 -37.69
CA GLN A 59 -18.12 -14.11 -38.89
C GLN A 59 -19.21 -15.17 -38.62
N TYR A 60 -19.24 -15.72 -37.41
CA TYR A 60 -20.16 -16.81 -37.03
C TYR A 60 -21.25 -16.35 -36.06
N ARG A 61 -21.27 -15.06 -35.71
CA ARG A 61 -22.30 -14.51 -34.83
C ARG A 61 -23.61 -14.40 -35.58
N ARG A 62 -24.71 -14.60 -34.85
CA ARG A 62 -26.04 -14.30 -35.35
C ARG A 62 -26.12 -12.80 -35.65
N GLU A 63 -26.45 -12.46 -36.89
CA GLU A 63 -26.76 -11.09 -37.27
C GLU A 63 -28.11 -10.70 -36.67
N TYR A 64 -28.12 -9.59 -35.93
CA TYR A 64 -29.35 -9.02 -35.39
C TYR A 64 -29.99 -8.11 -36.44
N PRO A 65 -31.33 -8.12 -36.59
CA PRO A 65 -32.02 -7.21 -37.51
C PRO A 65 -31.69 -5.74 -37.20
N GLU A 66 -31.40 -4.96 -38.23
CA GLU A 66 -31.13 -3.52 -38.15
C GLU A 66 -32.26 -2.75 -37.43
N SER A 67 -33.51 -3.20 -37.62
CA SER A 67 -34.68 -2.64 -36.93
C SER A 67 -34.63 -2.79 -35.41
N PHE A 68 -33.90 -3.78 -34.89
CA PHE A 68 -33.68 -3.95 -33.46
C PHE A 68 -32.60 -2.99 -32.95
N LEU A 69 -31.48 -2.85 -33.69
CA LEU A 69 -30.34 -2.01 -33.30
C LEU A 69 -30.67 -0.50 -33.38
N LYS A 70 -31.35 -0.07 -34.46
CA LYS A 70 -31.65 1.34 -34.74
C LYS A 70 -32.84 1.93 -33.97
N LYS A 71 -33.51 1.14 -33.12
CA LYS A 71 -34.61 1.64 -32.27
C LYS A 71 -34.17 2.82 -31.40
N SER A 72 -32.91 2.82 -30.96
CA SER A 72 -32.37 3.87 -30.10
C SER A 72 -32.04 5.17 -30.82
N ASP A 73 -31.83 5.16 -32.14
CA ASP A 73 -31.48 6.35 -32.93
C ASP A 73 -32.63 7.37 -33.02
N THR A 74 -33.86 6.91 -32.77
CA THR A 74 -35.05 7.80 -32.67
C THR A 74 -35.04 8.66 -31.41
N ARG A 75 -34.26 8.29 -30.38
CA ARG A 75 -34.04 9.11 -29.19
C ARG A 75 -32.95 10.10 -29.56
N GLY A 76 -33.32 11.37 -29.79
CA GLY A 76 -32.40 12.44 -30.15
C GLY A 76 -31.14 12.43 -29.26
N LYS A 77 -29.99 12.77 -29.86
CA LYS A 77 -28.74 12.91 -29.12
C LYS A 77 -28.92 14.02 -28.09
N GLY A 78 -28.49 13.79 -26.84
CA GLY A 78 -28.62 14.77 -25.76
C GLY A 78 -27.90 16.09 -26.09
N ASP A 79 -28.22 17.15 -25.33
CA ASP A 79 -27.77 18.52 -25.58
C ASP A 79 -26.24 18.70 -25.61
N TYR A 80 -25.50 17.77 -24.99
CA TYR A 80 -24.04 17.74 -25.00
C TYR A 80 -23.49 17.00 -26.22
N GLN A 81 -23.04 17.75 -27.22
CA GLN A 81 -22.40 17.24 -28.44
C GLN A 81 -20.87 17.12 -28.28
N ILE A 82 -20.39 16.75 -27.10
CA ILE A 82 -18.96 16.56 -26.85
C ILE A 82 -18.68 15.06 -26.93
N ASP A 83 -17.89 14.66 -27.92
CA ASP A 83 -17.38 13.29 -28.00
C ASP A 83 -16.50 13.00 -26.78
N TYR A 84 -16.81 11.94 -26.06
CA TYR A 84 -16.02 11.51 -24.92
C TYR A 84 -14.61 11.09 -25.38
N LYS A 85 -13.63 11.93 -25.07
CA LYS A 85 -12.21 11.62 -25.27
C LYS A 85 -11.59 11.33 -23.89
N PRO A 86 -11.22 10.07 -23.60
CA PRO A 86 -10.61 9.74 -22.31
C PRO A 86 -9.27 10.46 -22.15
N ALA A 87 -8.94 10.82 -20.92
CA ALA A 87 -7.65 11.39 -20.58
C ALA A 87 -6.50 10.43 -20.95
N PRO A 88 -5.32 10.96 -21.33
CA PRO A 88 -4.16 10.13 -21.62
C PRO A 88 -3.73 9.34 -20.37
N ARG A 89 -3.23 8.13 -20.59
CA ARG A 89 -2.72 7.28 -19.50
C ARG A 89 -1.44 7.81 -18.86
N ILE A 90 -0.66 8.59 -19.61
CA ILE A 90 0.61 9.18 -19.17
C ILE A 90 0.29 10.56 -18.60
N SER A 91 0.50 10.71 -17.29
CA SER A 91 0.32 11.97 -16.58
C SER A 91 1.53 12.91 -16.76
N GLU A 92 1.41 14.15 -16.26
CA GLU A 92 2.54 15.08 -16.19
C GLU A 92 3.62 14.61 -15.18
N ALA A 93 3.19 13.96 -14.09
CA ALA A 93 4.07 13.34 -13.10
C ALA A 93 4.87 12.17 -13.71
N ASP A 94 4.30 11.44 -14.67
CA ASP A 94 5.03 10.40 -15.41
C ASP A 94 6.11 10.98 -16.33
N LYS A 95 5.83 12.13 -16.98
CA LYS A 95 6.80 12.79 -17.87
C LYS A 95 7.98 13.37 -17.11
N THR A 96 7.72 13.92 -15.92
CA THR A 96 8.73 14.52 -15.04
C THR A 96 9.37 13.51 -14.08
N ASN A 97 8.86 12.28 -14.05
CA ASN A 97 9.21 11.24 -13.07
C ASN A 97 9.13 11.73 -11.62
N ASP A 98 8.05 12.45 -11.27
CA ASP A 98 7.85 12.95 -9.92
C ASP A 98 7.48 11.80 -8.96
N GLN A 99 8.48 11.34 -8.20
CA GLN A 99 8.31 10.24 -7.26
C GLN A 99 7.59 10.66 -5.96
N ARG A 100 7.30 11.95 -5.75
CA ARG A 100 6.49 12.38 -4.59
C ARG A 100 5.00 12.37 -4.88
N SER A 101 4.62 12.35 -6.16
CA SER A 101 3.23 12.35 -6.58
C SER A 101 2.62 10.94 -6.64
N LEU A 102 1.37 10.83 -6.19
CA LEU A 102 0.56 9.62 -6.34
C LEU A 102 0.00 9.45 -7.76
N HIS A 103 0.01 10.51 -8.56
CA HIS A 103 -0.50 10.52 -9.93
C HIS A 103 0.50 9.95 -10.94
N ARG A 104 1.65 9.42 -10.49
CA ARG A 104 2.61 8.67 -11.29
C ARG A 104 2.20 7.19 -11.40
N ALA A 105 2.54 6.56 -12.52
CA ALA A 105 2.40 5.14 -12.82
C ALA A 105 1.00 4.60 -12.49
N LEU A 106 -0.04 5.21 -13.08
CA LEU A 106 -1.44 4.90 -12.80
C LEU A 106 -1.83 3.44 -13.05
N ASP A 107 -1.06 2.74 -13.88
CA ASP A 107 -1.25 1.34 -14.24
C ASP A 107 -0.47 0.35 -13.36
N ARG A 108 0.42 0.84 -12.48
CA ARG A 108 1.25 0.02 -11.58
C ARG A 108 0.89 0.29 -10.13
N ARG A 109 1.29 -0.60 -9.22
CA ARG A 109 1.24 -0.33 -7.77
C ARG A 109 2.39 0.61 -7.38
N LEU A 110 2.13 1.54 -6.46
CA LEU A 110 3.17 2.32 -5.80
C LEU A 110 3.26 1.95 -4.33
N TYR A 111 4.46 1.99 -3.78
CA TYR A 111 4.78 1.74 -2.38
C TYR A 111 5.43 2.97 -1.78
N LEU A 112 5.02 3.34 -0.56
CA LEU A 112 5.64 4.43 0.16
C LEU A 112 6.94 3.96 0.83
N LEU A 113 8.03 4.65 0.53
CA LEU A 113 9.30 4.58 1.25
C LEU A 113 9.60 5.90 1.94
N VAL A 114 10.24 5.79 3.10
CA VAL A 114 10.61 6.91 3.94
C VAL A 114 12.11 6.86 4.20
N HIS A 115 12.76 8.01 4.14
CA HIS A 115 14.15 8.18 4.51
C HIS A 115 14.25 8.72 5.94
N GLY A 116 15.03 8.04 6.78
CA GLY A 116 15.27 8.47 8.15
C GLY A 116 16.00 7.43 8.98
N ALA A 117 16.13 7.71 10.27
CA ALA A 117 16.78 6.79 11.21
C ALA A 117 15.92 5.55 11.46
N THR A 118 16.42 4.40 11.03
CA THR A 118 15.77 3.08 11.20
C THR A 118 16.23 2.43 12.50
N GLN A 119 15.38 1.59 13.09
CA GLN A 119 15.76 0.77 14.24
C GLN A 119 16.70 -0.34 13.76
N GLY A 120 18.00 -0.18 14.04
CA GLY A 120 19.05 -1.14 13.66
C GLY A 120 20.22 -0.52 12.89
N SER A 121 20.03 0.66 12.28
CA SER A 121 21.10 1.42 11.61
C SER A 121 21.15 2.82 12.19
N GLY A 122 22.29 3.20 12.78
CA GLY A 122 22.51 4.57 13.27
C GLY A 122 22.62 5.63 12.17
N LYS A 123 22.57 5.22 10.90
CA LYS A 123 22.59 6.09 9.72
C LYS A 123 21.20 6.14 9.09
N PRO A 124 20.81 7.28 8.48
CA PRO A 124 19.54 7.36 7.80
C PRO A 124 19.57 6.48 6.55
N VAL A 125 18.55 5.63 6.41
CA VAL A 125 18.41 4.66 5.30
C VAL A 125 16.96 4.68 4.84
N TRP A 126 16.73 4.33 3.57
CA TRP A 126 15.38 4.08 3.04
C TRP A 126 14.76 2.88 3.73
N HIS A 127 13.55 3.04 4.27
CA HIS A 127 12.82 1.99 4.94
C HIS A 127 11.31 2.23 4.80
N PHE A 128 10.53 1.21 5.13
CA PHE A 128 9.08 1.36 5.26
C PHE A 128 8.73 2.04 6.59
N PRO A 129 7.60 2.77 6.68
CA PRO A 129 7.09 3.28 7.95
C PRO A 129 7.06 2.18 9.01
N GLU A 130 7.87 2.31 10.06
CA GLU A 130 8.00 1.28 11.09
C GLU A 130 8.05 1.85 12.51
N LYS A 131 7.66 1.03 13.47
CA LYS A 131 7.67 1.37 14.90
C LYS A 131 8.02 0.14 15.74
N VAL A 132 8.83 0.36 16.78
CA VAL A 132 9.13 -0.68 17.78
C VAL A 132 7.87 -0.94 18.60
N TYR A 133 7.55 -2.22 18.80
CA TYR A 133 6.47 -2.60 19.68
C TYR A 133 6.89 -2.44 21.14
N GLU A 134 6.16 -1.61 21.90
CA GLU A 134 6.47 -1.34 23.30
C GLU A 134 5.32 -1.76 24.23
N SER A 135 4.17 -1.10 24.11
CA SER A 135 3.04 -1.32 25.03
C SER A 135 1.66 -1.17 24.38
N GLU A 136 1.59 -1.20 23.05
CA GLU A 136 0.34 -1.17 22.31
C GLU A 136 -0.48 -2.45 22.55
N GLU A 137 -1.80 -2.36 22.42
CA GLU A 137 -2.68 -3.51 22.66
C GLU A 137 -2.46 -4.66 21.66
N ASN A 138 -2.29 -4.31 20.38
CA ASN A 138 -2.14 -5.25 19.27
C ASN A 138 -1.04 -4.77 18.32
N LEU A 139 -0.38 -5.70 17.65
CA LEU A 139 0.66 -5.38 16.66
C LEU A 139 0.11 -4.58 15.47
N ARG A 140 -1.16 -4.82 15.09
CA ARG A 140 -1.87 -3.99 14.10
C ARG A 140 -2.01 -2.54 14.55
N LYS A 141 -2.38 -2.28 15.81
CA LYS A 141 -2.48 -0.90 16.34
C LYS A 141 -1.11 -0.22 16.40
N CYS A 142 -0.05 -0.99 16.67
CA CYS A 142 1.32 -0.50 16.57
C CYS A 142 1.67 -0.08 15.13
N ALA A 143 1.29 -0.88 14.14
CA ALA A 143 1.43 -0.56 12.72
C ALA A 143 0.60 0.67 12.29
N GLU A 144 -0.66 0.76 12.72
CA GLU A 144 -1.53 1.92 12.49
C GLU A 144 -0.90 3.20 13.06
N SER A 145 -0.46 3.15 14.32
CA SER A 145 0.24 4.26 14.98
C SER A 145 1.56 4.62 14.29
N ALA A 146 2.28 3.63 13.75
CA ALA A 146 3.48 3.88 12.96
C ALA A 146 3.15 4.73 11.74
N LEU A 147 2.16 4.30 10.93
CA LEU A 147 1.73 5.02 9.74
C LEU A 147 1.15 6.40 10.06
N GLU A 148 0.35 6.50 11.11
CA GLU A 148 -0.23 7.76 11.61
C GLU A 148 0.85 8.76 12.02
N SER A 149 1.98 8.29 12.57
CA SER A 149 3.07 9.18 12.95
C SER A 149 3.72 9.90 11.77
N PHE A 150 3.67 9.30 10.57
CA PHE A 150 4.19 9.88 9.33
C PHE A 150 3.11 10.65 8.57
N ILE A 151 1.91 10.09 8.41
CA ILE A 151 0.86 10.69 7.56
C ILE A 151 -0.03 11.68 8.33
N GLY A 152 -0.11 11.53 9.65
CA GLY A 152 -0.97 12.34 10.53
C GLY A 152 -2.41 11.83 10.61
N ASP A 153 -3.09 11.69 9.48
CA ASP A 153 -4.49 11.22 9.42
C ASP A 153 -4.61 9.88 8.67
N LEU A 154 -5.26 8.91 9.29
CA LEU A 154 -5.52 7.59 8.74
C LEU A 154 -6.86 7.46 8.00
N SER A 155 -7.67 8.52 7.92
CA SER A 155 -9.01 8.51 7.32
C SER A 155 -9.08 7.95 5.88
N HIS A 156 -8.02 8.16 5.10
CA HIS A 156 -7.91 7.71 3.70
C HIS A 156 -7.08 6.44 3.53
N THR A 157 -6.83 5.71 4.62
CA THR A 157 -6.02 4.50 4.64
C THR A 157 -6.86 3.28 5.04
N TYR A 158 -6.54 2.11 4.48
CA TYR A 158 -7.19 0.86 4.83
C TYR A 158 -6.18 -0.23 5.14
N PHE A 159 -6.19 -0.72 6.38
CA PHE A 159 -5.41 -1.89 6.78
C PHE A 159 -6.17 -3.17 6.45
N VAL A 160 -5.54 -4.04 5.66
CA VAL A 160 -6.18 -5.22 5.05
C VAL A 160 -6.56 -6.29 6.09
N GLY A 161 -5.79 -6.43 7.17
CA GLY A 161 -6.03 -7.47 8.17
C GLY A 161 -5.29 -7.26 9.49
N ASN A 162 -5.65 -8.06 10.50
CA ASN A 162 -4.98 -8.06 11.81
C ASN A 162 -3.71 -8.91 11.85
N ALA A 163 -3.58 -9.88 10.93
CA ALA A 163 -2.38 -10.69 10.81
C ALA A 163 -1.32 -9.96 9.96
N PRO A 164 -0.03 -10.09 10.31
CA PRO A 164 1.04 -9.62 9.44
C PRO A 164 1.09 -10.44 8.14
N MET A 165 1.48 -9.79 7.04
CA MET A 165 1.69 -10.45 5.74
C MET A 165 2.90 -11.37 5.74
N GLY A 166 3.92 -11.00 6.50
CA GLY A 166 5.19 -11.71 6.56
C GLY A 166 6.06 -11.17 7.68
N HIS A 167 7.14 -11.88 7.95
CA HIS A 167 8.12 -11.47 8.95
C HIS A 167 9.54 -11.66 8.42
N MET A 168 10.45 -10.83 8.89
CA MET A 168 11.88 -10.92 8.63
C MET A 168 12.63 -10.81 9.94
N VAL A 169 13.62 -11.68 10.12
CA VAL A 169 14.49 -11.67 11.30
C VAL A 169 15.84 -11.12 10.87
N MET A 170 16.21 -9.95 11.35
CA MET A 170 17.56 -9.43 11.24
C MET A 170 18.34 -9.87 12.48
N GLN A 171 19.35 -10.72 12.26
CA GLN A 171 20.23 -11.18 13.33
C GLN A 171 21.21 -10.08 13.71
N SER A 172 21.57 -10.01 15.00
CA SER A 172 22.63 -9.15 15.48
C SER A 172 23.97 -9.59 14.87
N THR A 173 24.67 -8.71 14.17
CA THR A 173 26.10 -8.91 13.87
C THR A 173 26.87 -9.14 15.18
N GLU A 174 27.94 -9.95 15.13
CA GLU A 174 28.57 -10.64 16.27
C GLU A 174 28.95 -9.77 17.49
N ASP A 175 28.98 -8.45 17.33
CA ASP A 175 28.98 -7.50 18.43
C ASP A 175 27.58 -7.38 19.05
N LYS A 176 27.38 -8.10 20.17
CA LYS A 176 26.20 -8.16 21.07
C LYS A 176 25.55 -6.82 21.51
N LYS A 177 25.86 -5.69 20.88
CA LYS A 177 25.31 -4.35 21.14
C LYS A 177 24.00 -4.07 20.39
N ILE A 178 23.76 -4.67 19.22
CA ILE A 178 22.53 -4.46 18.47
C ILE A 178 21.59 -5.63 18.77
N PRO A 179 20.40 -5.40 19.37
CA PRO A 179 19.44 -6.47 19.61
C PRO A 179 18.95 -7.05 18.29
N SER A 180 18.70 -8.34 18.25
CA SER A 180 18.02 -9.03 17.15
C SER A 180 16.65 -8.39 16.89
N ILE A 181 16.33 -8.11 15.63
CA ILE A 181 15.09 -7.41 15.26
C ILE A 181 14.18 -8.37 14.48
N LYS A 182 12.97 -8.57 15.00
CA LYS A 182 11.89 -9.29 14.32
C LYS A 182 10.92 -8.28 13.73
N ARG A 183 11.03 -8.05 12.42
CA ARG A 183 10.19 -7.11 11.68
C ARG A 183 8.98 -7.84 11.10
N PHE A 184 7.79 -7.39 11.46
CA PHE A 184 6.52 -7.89 10.94
C PHE A 184 5.92 -6.87 9.98
N PHE A 185 5.56 -7.32 8.77
CA PHE A 185 5.03 -6.45 7.73
C PHE A 185 3.50 -6.46 7.71
N PHE A 186 2.89 -5.28 7.70
CA PHE A 186 1.45 -5.09 7.59
C PHE A 186 1.11 -4.42 6.26
N LYS A 187 -0.02 -4.82 5.68
CA LYS A 187 -0.53 -4.23 4.45
C LYS A 187 -1.47 -3.07 4.73
N SER A 188 -1.21 -1.92 4.14
CA SER A 188 -2.15 -0.79 4.13
C SER A 188 -2.32 -0.24 2.72
N GLN A 189 -3.52 0.24 2.40
CA GLN A 189 -3.91 0.70 1.07
C GLN A 189 -4.40 2.14 1.09
N VAL A 190 -4.06 2.90 0.04
CA VAL A 190 -4.63 4.23 -0.25
C VAL A 190 -6.02 4.06 -0.86
N ILE A 191 -7.04 4.72 -0.29
CA ILE A 191 -8.42 4.66 -0.83
C ILE A 191 -8.75 5.86 -1.71
N ALA A 192 -8.60 7.09 -1.20
CA ALA A 192 -9.19 8.28 -1.82
C ALA A 192 -8.35 9.56 -1.67
N ALA A 193 -7.15 9.48 -1.11
CA ALA A 193 -6.28 10.65 -0.97
C ALA A 193 -5.48 10.89 -2.25
N ASN A 194 -5.47 12.14 -2.72
CA ASN A 194 -4.62 12.59 -3.81
C ASN A 194 -3.22 12.98 -3.33
N LYS A 195 -3.12 13.40 -2.06
CA LYS A 195 -1.87 13.84 -1.43
C LYS A 195 -1.88 13.48 0.04
N PHE A 196 -0.72 13.05 0.53
CA PHE A 196 -0.45 12.90 1.95
C PHE A 196 0.64 13.88 2.35
N ASP A 197 0.43 14.60 3.44
CA ASP A 197 1.46 15.46 4.02
C ASP A 197 2.31 14.61 4.97
N ILE A 198 3.38 14.03 4.43
CA ILE A 198 4.26 13.16 5.18
C ILE A 198 5.17 14.02 6.08
N ARG A 199 5.11 13.76 7.38
CA ARG A 199 5.83 14.43 8.46
C ARG A 199 6.83 13.47 9.09
N LYS A 200 7.80 14.02 9.85
CA LYS A 200 8.82 13.25 10.60
C LYS A 200 9.71 12.35 9.74
N CYS A 201 9.98 12.74 8.50
CA CYS A 201 10.94 12.11 7.62
C CYS A 201 11.85 13.17 6.99
N ASP A 202 13.07 12.77 6.66
CA ASP A 202 13.97 13.64 5.89
C ASP A 202 13.48 13.76 4.45
N ASP A 203 13.08 12.63 3.88
CA ASP A 203 12.53 12.52 2.53
C ASP A 203 11.56 11.34 2.42
N PHE A 204 10.72 11.35 1.39
CA PHE A 204 9.80 10.26 1.08
C PHE A 204 9.63 10.10 -0.42
N VAL A 205 9.37 8.86 -0.85
CA VAL A 205 9.30 8.49 -2.26
C VAL A 205 8.22 7.43 -2.45
N TRP A 206 7.45 7.57 -3.53
CA TRP A 206 6.54 6.55 -4.03
C TRP A 206 7.21 5.77 -5.16
N VAL A 207 7.50 4.50 -4.88
CA VAL A 207 8.25 3.63 -5.78
C VAL A 207 7.37 2.55 -6.38
N THR A 208 7.64 2.18 -7.62
CA THR A 208 7.08 0.98 -8.24
C THR A 208 7.75 -0.27 -7.69
N LYS A 209 7.21 -1.46 -8.00
CA LYS A 209 7.82 -2.72 -7.60
C LYS A 209 9.27 -2.86 -8.08
N ASP A 210 9.54 -2.49 -9.33
CA ASP A 210 10.87 -2.63 -9.92
C ASP A 210 11.88 -1.74 -9.19
N GLU A 211 11.55 -0.47 -8.99
CA GLU A 211 12.36 0.49 -8.24
C GLU A 211 12.56 0.04 -6.78
N LEU A 212 11.52 -0.51 -6.14
CA LEU A 212 11.61 -1.01 -4.77
C LEU A 212 12.68 -2.09 -4.60
N LEU A 213 12.87 -2.95 -5.60
CA LEU A 213 13.90 -3.99 -5.56
C LEU A 213 15.32 -3.40 -5.69
N GLU A 214 15.47 -2.26 -6.38
CA GLU A 214 16.74 -1.55 -6.47
C GLU A 214 17.14 -0.92 -5.13
N TYR A 215 16.18 -0.44 -4.34
CA TYR A 215 16.44 0.09 -2.99
C TYR A 215 16.82 -0.99 -1.97
N PHE A 216 16.33 -2.21 -2.13
CA PHE A 216 16.54 -3.31 -1.18
C PHE A 216 17.09 -4.58 -1.85
N PRO A 217 18.34 -4.57 -2.34
CA PRO A 217 18.91 -5.69 -3.09
C PRO A 217 19.04 -6.96 -2.24
N GLU A 218 19.44 -6.84 -0.97
CA GLU A 218 19.60 -7.99 -0.07
C GLU A 218 18.27 -8.66 0.29
N GLN A 219 17.18 -7.88 0.35
CA GLN A 219 15.84 -8.35 0.71
C GLN A 219 14.94 -8.57 -0.52
N ALA A 220 15.46 -8.39 -1.73
CA ALA A 220 14.70 -8.39 -2.97
C ALA A 220 13.91 -9.69 -3.19
N GLU A 221 14.51 -10.86 -2.93
CA GLU A 221 13.83 -12.15 -3.08
C GLU A 221 12.63 -12.31 -2.14
N PHE A 222 12.77 -11.83 -0.90
CA PHE A 222 11.71 -11.90 0.10
C PHE A 222 10.58 -10.93 -0.25
N LEU A 223 10.91 -9.69 -0.60
CA LEU A 223 9.94 -8.69 -1.02
C LEU A 223 9.20 -9.13 -2.30
N ASN A 224 9.88 -9.79 -3.24
CA ASN A 224 9.24 -10.34 -4.43
C ASN A 224 8.19 -11.40 -4.14
N LYS A 225 8.36 -12.20 -3.08
CA LYS A 225 7.37 -13.18 -2.64
C LYS A 225 6.18 -12.53 -1.94
N MET A 226 6.42 -11.42 -1.22
CA MET A 226 5.38 -10.70 -0.50
C MET A 226 4.52 -9.81 -1.39
N ILE A 227 5.13 -9.24 -2.43
CA ILE A 227 4.55 -8.17 -3.25
C ILE A 227 4.17 -8.70 -4.64
N ILE A 228 2.89 -8.58 -4.95
CA ILE A 228 2.30 -9.05 -6.21
C ILE A 228 2.55 -8.02 -7.32
N SER A 229 2.88 -8.53 -8.51
CA SER A 229 3.05 -7.74 -9.74
C SER A 229 1.72 -7.21 -10.29
#